data_AF-A0A518H6M2-F1
#
_entry.id   AF-A0A518H6M2-F1
#
_cell.length_a   1.000
_cell.length_b   1.000
_cell.length_c   1.000
_cell.angle_alpha   90.00
_cell.angle_beta   90.00
_cell.angle_gamma   90.00
#
_symmetry.space_group_name_H-M   'P 1'
#
loop_
_entity.id
_entity.type
_entity.pdbx_description
1 polymer ?
#
loop_
_entity_poly.entity_id
_entity_poly.type
_entity_poly.pdbx_seq_one_letter_code
_entity_poly.pdbx_strand_id
1 'polypeptide(L)'
;MTTPLSVASVLIAAALSGGEPPFRPEPDRNGILELPASRAGLLGDRLRIEGAPSYVVDWTSATDRVQWDFELAEAGRFVVLVEYGAPAGRGGATFEVVAADQRRQAAVHATGGASRFLPQPMKGAIDLPGGPNRLEVRALDAPGGLVMNLRRIRLVPAQE
;
A
#
# COMPACT_ATOMS: atom_id res chain seq x y z
N MET A 1 -27.67 16.53 -36.38
CA MET A 1 -26.78 15.45 -35.92
C MET A 1 -26.27 15.85 -34.55
N THR A 2 -26.76 15.17 -33.52
CA THR A 2 -26.65 15.58 -32.12
C THR A 2 -25.39 14.95 -31.52
N THR A 3 -24.43 15.77 -31.09
CA THR A 3 -23.24 15.34 -30.35
C THR A 3 -23.68 14.74 -29.02
N PRO A 4 -23.20 13.55 -28.60
CA PRO A 4 -23.52 13.05 -27.27
C PRO A 4 -22.76 13.87 -26.21
N LEU A 5 -23.48 14.25 -25.15
CA LEU A 5 -22.87 14.84 -23.96
C LEU A 5 -21.93 13.81 -23.33
N SER A 6 -20.68 14.22 -23.11
CA SER A 6 -19.73 13.51 -22.26
C SER A 6 -20.23 13.57 -20.81
N VAL A 7 -20.52 12.41 -20.23
CA VAL A 7 -20.87 12.30 -18.81
C VAL A 7 -19.57 12.41 -18.02
N ALA A 8 -19.28 13.60 -17.52
CA ALA A 8 -18.22 13.81 -16.54
C ALA A 8 -18.59 13.04 -15.27
N SER A 9 -17.90 11.94 -15.01
CA SER A 9 -18.03 11.19 -13.77
C SER A 9 -17.44 12.02 -12.63
N VAL A 10 -18.30 12.53 -11.76
CA VAL A 10 -17.87 13.19 -10.52
C VAL A 10 -17.42 12.10 -9.55
N LEU A 11 -16.12 11.91 -9.43
CA LEU A 11 -15.55 11.15 -8.31
C LEU A 11 -15.62 12.03 -7.07
N ILE A 12 -16.45 11.63 -6.11
CA ILE A 12 -16.52 12.24 -4.79
C ILE A 12 -15.17 11.99 -4.11
N ALA A 13 -14.32 13.01 -4.03
CA ALA A 13 -13.18 13.01 -3.14
C ALA A 13 -13.73 12.95 -1.70
N ALA A 14 -13.65 11.77 -1.07
CA ALA A 14 -13.89 11.66 0.36
C ALA A 14 -12.86 12.56 1.06
N ALA A 15 -13.33 13.66 1.65
CA ALA A 15 -12.49 14.54 2.45
C ALA A 15 -11.85 13.72 3.58
N LEU A 16 -10.53 13.54 3.49
CA LEU A 16 -9.70 12.94 4.52
C LEU A 16 -9.85 13.77 5.79
N SER A 17 -10.71 13.34 6.69
CA SER A 17 -10.98 14.06 7.93
C SER A 17 -9.78 13.90 8.87
N GLY A 18 -9.02 14.99 9.08
CA GLY A 18 -8.16 15.21 10.25
C GLY A 18 -6.77 14.59 10.26
N GLY A 19 -6.23 14.13 9.12
CA GLY A 19 -4.85 13.64 9.01
C GLY A 19 -3.86 14.70 8.51
N GLU A 20 -2.56 14.45 8.70
CA GLU A 20 -1.48 15.18 8.01
C GLU A 20 -1.80 15.27 6.50
N PRO A 21 -1.53 16.41 5.81
CA PRO A 21 -1.85 16.53 4.40
C PRO A 21 -1.21 15.40 3.58
N PRO A 22 -1.89 14.90 2.54
CA PRO A 22 -1.34 13.83 1.70
C PRO A 22 -0.01 14.28 1.10
N PHE A 23 0.99 13.42 1.18
CA PHE A 23 2.31 13.72 0.62
C PHE A 23 2.32 13.45 -0.89
N ARG A 24 3.28 14.04 -1.61
CA ARG A 24 3.49 13.76 -3.03
C ARG A 24 4.73 12.88 -3.19
N PRO A 25 4.59 11.60 -3.57
CA PRO A 25 5.76 10.78 -3.90
C PRO A 25 6.42 11.32 -5.17
N GLU A 26 7.74 11.46 -5.14
CA GLU A 26 8.53 11.82 -6.31
C GLU A 26 8.87 10.54 -7.09
N PRO A 27 8.61 10.48 -8.41
CA PRO A 27 9.02 9.33 -9.22
C PRO A 27 10.53 9.27 -9.34
N ASP A 28 11.08 8.05 -9.25
CA ASP A 28 12.47 7.81 -9.62
C ASP A 28 12.68 7.90 -11.15
N ARG A 29 13.91 7.68 -11.62
CA ARG A 29 14.25 7.71 -13.06
C ARG A 29 13.46 6.72 -13.92
N ASN A 30 12.82 5.71 -13.32
CA ASN A 30 12.01 4.69 -13.99
C ASN A 30 10.51 4.92 -13.75
N GLY A 31 10.11 6.04 -13.15
CA GLY A 31 8.71 6.33 -12.81
C GLY A 31 8.19 5.60 -11.57
N ILE A 32 9.06 4.96 -10.78
CA ILE A 32 8.64 4.23 -9.58
C ILE A 32 8.38 5.22 -8.46
N LEU A 33 7.19 5.12 -7.86
CA LEU A 33 6.81 5.92 -6.70
C LEU A 33 6.97 5.08 -5.43
N GLU A 34 7.53 5.67 -4.38
CA GLU A 34 7.68 5.02 -3.07
C GLU A 34 6.72 5.59 -2.03
N LEU A 35 6.03 4.69 -1.32
CA LEU A 35 5.22 5.01 -0.14
C LEU A 35 5.89 4.35 1.09
N PRO A 36 6.79 5.06 1.79
CA PRO A 36 7.57 4.49 2.88
C PRO A 36 6.75 4.40 4.18
N ALA A 37 7.10 3.46 5.07
CA ALA A 37 6.46 3.34 6.38
C ALA A 37 6.49 4.63 7.22
N SER A 38 7.50 5.49 7.05
CA SER A 38 7.59 6.80 7.73
C SER A 38 6.50 7.80 7.33
N ARG A 39 5.77 7.53 6.25
CA ARG A 39 4.62 8.33 5.78
C ARG A 39 3.28 7.60 5.95
N ALA A 40 3.28 6.47 6.66
CA ALA A 40 2.10 5.65 6.84
C ALA A 40 1.29 6.10 8.06
N GLY A 41 -0.03 6.17 7.90
CA GLY A 41 -0.98 6.12 9.01
C GLY A 41 -1.11 4.69 9.52
N LEU A 42 -0.98 4.50 10.83
CA LEU A 42 -1.15 3.22 11.49
C LEU A 42 -2.55 3.17 12.11
N LEU A 43 -3.35 2.18 11.72
CA LEU A 43 -4.68 1.94 12.26
C LEU A 43 -4.68 0.56 12.91
N GLY A 44 -4.30 0.53 14.18
CA GLY A 44 -4.19 -0.68 15.00
C GLY A 44 -3.45 -0.36 16.29
N ASP A 45 -3.86 -0.97 17.40
CA ASP A 45 -3.39 -0.57 18.75
C ASP A 45 -1.91 -0.89 19.00
N ARG A 46 -1.37 -1.88 18.28
CA ARG A 46 0.00 -2.38 18.48
C ARG A 46 0.97 -1.99 17.38
N LEU A 47 0.49 -1.46 16.26
CA LEU A 47 1.34 -1.07 15.14
C LEU A 47 2.31 0.04 15.57
N ARG A 48 3.60 -0.15 15.27
CA ARG A 48 4.65 0.83 15.57
C ARG A 48 5.57 0.98 14.37
N ILE A 49 6.17 2.16 14.23
CA ILE A 49 7.25 2.39 13.26
C ILE A 49 8.58 2.31 14.00
N GLU A 50 9.50 1.50 13.50
CA GLU A 50 10.85 1.34 14.03
C GLU A 50 11.90 1.37 12.90
N GLY A 51 13.17 1.55 13.29
CA GLY A 51 14.32 1.41 12.40
C GLY A 51 14.67 2.63 11.55
N ALA A 52 15.86 2.57 10.97
CA ALA A 52 16.40 3.52 10.00
C ALA A 52 17.15 2.74 8.90
N PRO A 53 16.57 2.57 7.70
CA PRO A 53 15.27 3.07 7.23
C PRO A 53 14.07 2.42 7.94
N SER A 54 12.99 3.18 8.06
CA SER A 54 11.83 2.82 8.89
C SER A 54 10.94 1.73 8.30
N TYR A 55 10.31 0.94 9.17
CA TYR A 55 9.34 -0.10 8.85
C TYR A 55 8.31 -0.27 9.97
N VAL A 56 7.14 -0.77 9.63
CA VAL A 56 6.07 -1.12 10.57
C VAL A 56 6.40 -2.45 11.24
N VAL A 57 6.24 -2.52 12.56
CA VAL A 57 6.41 -3.71 13.40
C VAL A 57 5.16 -3.97 14.22
N ASP A 58 5.15 -5.09 14.95
CA ASP A 58 4.07 -5.52 15.85
C ASP A 58 2.69 -5.67 15.19
N TRP A 59 2.70 -5.89 13.87
CA TRP A 59 1.49 -6.21 13.14
C TRP A 59 1.03 -7.64 13.46
N THR A 60 0.14 -7.75 14.45
CA THR A 60 -0.29 -9.02 15.04
C THR A 60 -1.80 -9.27 14.95
N SER A 61 -2.59 -8.25 14.58
CA SER A 61 -4.03 -8.39 14.40
C SER A 61 -4.46 -8.35 12.93
N ALA A 62 -5.46 -9.19 12.60
CA ALA A 62 -6.13 -9.18 11.31
C ALA A 62 -7.03 -7.95 11.09
N THR A 63 -7.31 -7.16 12.13
CA THR A 63 -8.11 -5.92 12.03
C THR A 63 -7.25 -4.69 11.74
N ASP A 64 -5.93 -4.83 11.90
CA ASP A 64 -4.98 -3.75 11.73
C ASP A 64 -4.75 -3.44 10.25
N ARG A 65 -4.54 -2.16 9.95
CA ARG A 65 -4.25 -1.69 8.59
C ARG A 65 -3.22 -0.57 8.61
N VAL A 66 -2.43 -0.52 7.55
CA VAL A 66 -1.43 0.51 7.29
C VAL A 66 -1.89 1.29 6.06
N GLN A 67 -1.96 2.61 6.17
CA GLN A 67 -2.57 3.47 5.16
C GLN A 67 -1.59 4.54 4.70
N TRP A 68 -1.62 4.87 3.41
CA TRP A 68 -0.99 6.05 2.85
C TRP A 68 -2.05 6.89 2.16
N ASP A 69 -2.11 8.17 2.53
CA ASP A 69 -2.82 9.20 1.78
C ASP A 69 -1.77 10.02 1.02
N PHE A 70 -1.91 10.11 -0.31
CA PHE A 70 -0.92 10.74 -1.18
C PHE A 70 -1.58 11.39 -2.40
N GLU A 71 -0.83 12.24 -3.11
CA GLU A 71 -1.28 12.89 -4.33
C GLU A 71 -0.42 12.51 -5.53
N LEU A 72 -1.06 12.14 -6.64
CA LEU A 72 -0.40 11.91 -7.93
C LEU A 72 -0.55 13.13 -8.83
N ALA A 73 0.51 13.47 -9.57
CA ALA A 73 0.43 14.56 -10.57
C ALA A 73 -0.46 14.18 -11.75
N GLU A 74 -0.39 12.93 -12.20
CA GLU A 74 -1.12 12.39 -13.33
C GLU A 74 -1.69 11.02 -12.97
N ALA A 75 -2.75 10.61 -13.68
CA ALA A 75 -3.28 9.25 -13.54
C ALA A 75 -2.25 8.23 -14.06
N GLY A 76 -2.26 7.03 -13.48
CA GLY A 76 -1.34 5.98 -13.89
C GLY A 76 -1.79 4.59 -13.50
N ARG A 77 -1.25 3.61 -14.21
CA ARG A 77 -1.47 2.18 -13.96
C ARG A 77 -0.22 1.56 -13.38
N PHE A 78 -0.34 0.87 -12.25
CA PHE A 78 0.80 0.42 -11.46
C PHE A 78 0.70 -1.04 -11.03
N VAL A 79 1.81 -1.78 -11.13
CA VAL A 79 2.00 -3.00 -10.37
C VAL A 79 2.48 -2.61 -8.96
N VAL A 80 1.78 -3.09 -7.95
CA VAL A 80 2.14 -2.82 -6.55
C VAL A 80 3.19 -3.83 -6.09
N LEU A 81 4.31 -3.34 -5.57
CA LEU A 81 5.30 -4.15 -4.87
C LEU A 81 5.23 -3.82 -3.38
N VAL A 82 4.98 -4.85 -2.58
CA VAL A 82 4.99 -4.76 -1.11
C VAL A 82 6.34 -5.25 -0.61
N GLU A 83 7.11 -4.38 0.04
CA GLU A 83 8.42 -4.74 0.57
C GLU A 83 8.32 -4.91 2.09
N TYR A 84 8.54 -6.13 2.57
CA TYR A 84 8.38 -6.47 3.98
C TYR A 84 9.39 -7.53 4.43
N GLY A 85 9.51 -7.70 5.74
CA GLY A 85 10.25 -8.77 6.40
C GLY A 85 9.30 -9.75 7.11
N ALA A 86 9.59 -11.04 7.03
CA ALA A 86 8.83 -12.09 7.69
C ALA A 86 9.78 -13.23 8.13
N PRO A 87 9.99 -13.45 9.45
CA PRO A 87 10.79 -14.55 9.95
C PRO A 87 10.24 -15.92 9.51
N ALA A 88 11.14 -16.91 9.38
CA ALA A 88 10.73 -18.29 9.12
C ALA A 88 9.79 -18.81 10.23
N GLY A 89 8.74 -19.55 9.84
CA GLY A 89 7.76 -20.11 10.79
C GLY A 89 6.80 -19.10 11.43
N ARG A 90 6.94 -17.80 11.12
CA ARG A 90 6.04 -16.71 11.57
C ARG A 90 5.24 -16.10 10.42
N GLY A 91 5.35 -16.64 9.21
CA GLY A 91 4.63 -16.20 8.01
C GLY A 91 3.34 -16.98 7.75
N GLY A 92 2.79 -16.85 6.53
CA GLY A 92 1.56 -17.52 6.12
C GLY A 92 0.28 -16.70 6.34
N ALA A 93 0.41 -15.47 6.81
CA ALA A 93 -0.71 -14.54 6.83
C ALA A 93 -1.17 -14.19 5.41
N THR A 94 -2.46 -13.96 5.24
CA THR A 94 -3.03 -13.37 4.03
C THR A 94 -3.22 -11.88 4.24
N PHE A 95 -2.84 -11.07 3.25
CA PHE A 95 -3.06 -9.63 3.26
C PHE A 95 -3.65 -9.16 1.93
N GLU A 96 -4.26 -7.98 1.96
CA GLU A 96 -4.73 -7.28 0.77
C GLU A 96 -4.16 -5.87 0.66
N VAL A 97 -3.93 -5.44 -0.58
CA VAL A 97 -3.74 -4.05 -0.95
C VAL A 97 -5.07 -3.52 -1.50
N VAL A 98 -5.52 -2.40 -0.97
CA VAL A 98 -6.79 -1.75 -1.34
C VAL A 98 -6.52 -0.33 -1.83
N ALA A 99 -7.05 0.00 -3.00
CA ALA A 99 -7.10 1.36 -3.53
C ALA A 99 -8.48 1.59 -4.16
N ALA A 100 -9.28 2.49 -3.58
CA ALA A 100 -10.70 2.66 -3.90
C ALA A 100 -11.48 1.32 -3.86
N ASP A 101 -12.04 0.88 -4.97
CA ASP A 101 -12.78 -0.38 -5.13
C ASP A 101 -11.87 -1.57 -5.51
N GLN A 102 -10.62 -1.31 -5.89
CA GLN A 102 -9.66 -2.31 -6.31
C GLN A 102 -9.00 -3.01 -5.12
N ARG A 103 -8.98 -4.34 -5.16
CA ARG A 103 -8.34 -5.19 -4.15
C ARG A 103 -7.39 -6.18 -4.81
N ARG A 104 -6.20 -6.33 -4.25
CA ARG A 104 -5.22 -7.36 -4.63
C ARG A 104 -4.82 -8.12 -3.38
N GLN A 105 -4.98 -9.44 -3.39
CA GLN A 105 -4.66 -10.30 -2.25
C GLN A 105 -3.39 -11.10 -2.51
N ALA A 106 -2.63 -11.37 -1.46
CA ALA A 106 -1.48 -12.26 -1.49
C ALA A 106 -1.20 -12.88 -0.12
N ALA A 107 -0.48 -14.00 -0.13
CA ALA A 107 0.08 -14.60 1.07
C ALA A 107 1.44 -13.97 1.39
N VAL A 108 1.75 -13.85 2.68
CA VAL A 108 3.07 -13.48 3.20
C VAL A 108 4.02 -14.65 3.05
N HIS A 109 5.09 -14.46 2.30
CA HIS A 109 6.19 -15.40 2.14
C HIS A 109 7.30 -15.12 3.15
N ALA A 110 7.90 -16.18 3.70
CA ALA A 110 9.02 -16.03 4.61
C ALA A 110 10.21 -15.35 3.89
N THR A 111 10.69 -14.26 4.45
CA THR A 111 11.90 -13.59 3.98
C THR A 111 13.12 -14.01 4.78
N GLY A 112 12.99 -14.90 5.77
CA GLY A 112 14.11 -15.42 6.55
C GLY A 112 14.58 -14.50 7.68
N GLY A 113 13.94 -13.36 7.90
CA GLY A 113 14.26 -12.48 9.03
C GLY A 113 13.32 -11.29 9.16
N ALA A 114 13.19 -10.76 10.38
CA ALA A 114 12.32 -9.62 10.69
C ALA A 114 12.74 -8.34 9.96
N SER A 115 14.03 -8.17 9.67
CA SER A 115 14.61 -7.03 8.95
C SER A 115 15.21 -7.42 7.59
N ARG A 116 14.96 -8.65 7.12
CA ARG A 116 15.32 -9.05 5.75
C ARG A 116 14.18 -8.67 4.83
N PHE A 117 14.22 -7.45 4.30
CA PHE A 117 13.16 -6.90 3.47
C PHE A 117 13.28 -7.38 2.03
N LEU A 118 12.25 -8.07 1.52
CA LEU A 118 12.18 -8.51 0.14
C LEU A 118 10.91 -7.98 -0.52
N PRO A 119 10.96 -7.57 -1.79
CA PRO A 119 9.78 -7.12 -2.50
C PRO A 119 8.94 -8.31 -2.97
N GLN A 120 7.64 -8.23 -2.76
CA GLN A 120 6.65 -9.12 -3.34
C GLN A 120 5.75 -8.34 -4.30
N PRO A 121 5.75 -8.66 -5.61
CA PRO A 121 4.79 -8.09 -6.54
C PRO A 121 3.40 -8.66 -6.27
N MET A 122 2.39 -7.79 -6.23
CA MET A 122 0.99 -8.17 -6.21
C MET A 122 0.57 -8.62 -7.61
N LYS A 123 -0.33 -9.60 -7.69
CA LYS A 123 -0.87 -10.07 -8.97
C LYS A 123 -1.75 -9.00 -9.60
N GLY A 124 -1.41 -8.56 -10.81
CA GLY A 124 -2.19 -7.58 -11.57
C GLY A 124 -1.91 -6.13 -11.16
N ALA A 125 -2.22 -5.21 -12.07
CA ALA A 125 -2.05 -3.78 -11.85
C ALA A 125 -3.27 -3.16 -11.14
N ILE A 126 -3.10 -1.96 -10.61
CA ILE A 126 -4.16 -1.07 -10.15
C ILE A 126 -4.11 0.24 -10.94
N ASP A 127 -5.27 0.85 -11.14
CA ASP A 127 -5.41 2.15 -11.79
C ASP A 127 -5.62 3.23 -10.73
N LEU A 128 -4.79 4.28 -10.75
CA LEU A 128 -4.88 5.39 -9.79
C LEU A 128 -5.14 6.70 -10.56
N PRO A 129 -6.16 7.50 -10.17
CA PRO A 129 -6.39 8.81 -10.77
C PRO A 129 -5.28 9.80 -10.41
N GLY A 130 -5.13 10.84 -11.22
CA GLY A 130 -4.39 12.04 -10.81
C GLY A 130 -5.12 12.74 -9.66
N GLY A 131 -4.37 13.36 -8.76
CA GLY A 131 -4.88 13.99 -7.56
C GLY A 131 -4.83 13.08 -6.31
N PRO A 132 -5.71 13.31 -5.32
CA PRO A 132 -5.69 12.59 -4.05
C PRO A 132 -6.01 11.11 -4.20
N ASN A 133 -5.21 10.28 -3.52
CA ASN A 133 -5.30 8.83 -3.50
C ASN A 133 -5.12 8.31 -2.07
N ARG A 134 -5.75 7.18 -1.80
CA ARG A 134 -5.52 6.37 -0.60
C ARG A 134 -5.17 4.95 -1.00
N LEU A 135 -4.08 4.42 -0.43
CA LEU A 135 -3.71 3.03 -0.52
C LEU A 135 -3.60 2.43 0.88
N GLU A 136 -4.25 1.29 1.09
CA GLU A 136 -4.21 0.56 2.36
C GLU A 136 -3.61 -0.83 2.15
N VAL A 137 -2.84 -1.28 3.13
CA VAL A 137 -2.48 -2.69 3.30
C VAL A 137 -3.22 -3.18 4.54
N ARG A 138 -4.00 -4.25 4.36
CA ARG A 138 -4.85 -4.83 5.41
C ARG A 138 -4.47 -6.28 5.61
N ALA A 139 -4.38 -6.71 6.86
CA ALA A 139 -4.33 -8.12 7.17
C ALA A 139 -5.73 -8.73 6.98
N LEU A 140 -5.79 -10.00 6.58
CA LEU A 140 -7.02 -10.78 6.54
C LEU A 140 -7.02 -11.89 7.59
N ASP A 141 -5.83 -12.35 7.97
CA ASP A 141 -5.58 -13.31 9.03
C ASP A 141 -4.16 -13.12 9.59
N ALA A 142 -3.83 -13.84 10.67
CA ALA A 142 -2.49 -13.85 11.28
C ALA A 142 -2.20 -15.18 11.99
N PRO A 143 -2.28 -16.35 11.30
CA PRO A 143 -2.19 -17.67 11.93
C PRO A 143 -0.84 -17.91 12.64
N GLY A 144 0.24 -17.27 12.20
CA GLY A 144 1.57 -17.32 12.84
C GLY A 144 1.76 -16.34 14.00
N GLY A 145 0.72 -15.57 14.37
CA GLY A 145 0.77 -14.51 15.37
C GLY A 145 1.52 -13.25 14.90
N LEU A 146 1.87 -13.17 13.63
CA LEU A 146 2.51 -12.04 12.96
C LEU A 146 2.01 -11.98 11.52
N VAL A 147 1.72 -10.77 11.04
CA VAL A 147 1.40 -10.53 9.63
C VAL A 147 2.69 -10.34 8.86
N MET A 148 3.39 -9.21 9.08
CA MET A 148 4.70 -8.90 8.49
C MET A 148 5.33 -7.68 9.16
N ASN A 149 6.62 -7.46 8.92
CA ASN A 149 7.29 -6.18 9.15
C ASN A 149 7.29 -5.36 7.85
N LEU A 150 6.33 -4.46 7.67
CA LEU A 150 6.11 -3.76 6.40
C LEU A 150 7.01 -2.53 6.26
N ARG A 151 7.90 -2.51 5.26
CA ARG A 151 8.84 -1.40 5.05
C ARG A 151 8.27 -0.32 4.14
N ARG A 152 7.72 -0.70 2.99
CA ARG A 152 7.20 0.26 2.00
C ARG A 152 6.32 -0.41 0.96
N ILE A 153 5.55 0.42 0.27
CA ILE A 153 4.95 0.11 -1.02
C ILE A 153 5.76 0.80 -2.12
N ARG A 154 5.92 0.11 -3.26
CA ARG A 154 6.39 0.72 -4.50
C ARG A 154 5.32 0.55 -5.57
N LEU A 155 4.95 1.66 -6.19
CA LEU A 155 4.07 1.68 -7.36
C LEU A 155 4.97 1.70 -8.59
N VAL A 156 5.07 0.55 -9.27
CA VAL A 156 5.88 0.40 -10.47
C VAL A 156 4.97 0.58 -11.67
N PRO A 157 5.25 1.51 -12.61
CA PRO A 157 4.45 1.66 -13.82
C PRO A 157 4.24 0.31 -14.51
N ALA A 158 2.98 -0.03 -14.79
CA ALA A 158 2.67 -1.23 -15.55
C ALA A 158 3.10 -1.00 -17.00
N GLN A 159 3.81 -1.97 -17.59
CA GLN A 159 4.03 -1.96 -19.03
C GLN A 159 2.69 -2.20 -19.74
N GLU A 160 2.45 -1.45 -20.81
CA GLU A 160 1.31 -1.68 -21.72
C GLU A 160 1.39 -3.04 -22.42
#